data_AF-A0A238YW45-F1
#
_entry.id   AF-A0A238YW45-F1
#
_cell.length_a   1.000
_cell.length_b   1.000
_cell.length_c   1.000
_cell.angle_alpha   90.00
_cell.angle_beta   90.00
_cell.angle_gamma   90.00
#
_symmetry.space_group_name_H-M   'P 1'
#
loop_
_entity.id
_entity.type
_entity.pdbx_description
1 polymer ?
#
loop_
_entity_poly.entity_id
_entity_poly.type
_entity_poly.pdbx_seq_one_letter_code
_entity_poly.pdbx_strand_id
1 'polypeptide(L)' 'LSPEIQLPEWAEDKARAIARGKGRDYYVLLSDWLAFAKSEATKGNPPKSAGAAFVAYCGKQDSLR' A
#
# COMPACT_ATOMS: atom_id res chain seq x y z
N LEU A 1 -7.86 17.51 -6.75
CA LEU A 1 -6.81 16.86 -5.95
C LEU A 1 -7.51 15.84 -5.06
N SER A 2 -7.44 14.56 -5.40
CA SER A 2 -7.96 13.49 -4.53
C SER A 2 -7.29 13.62 -3.17
N PRO A 3 -7.98 13.34 -2.04
CA PRO A 3 -7.32 13.33 -0.74
C PRO A 3 -6.25 12.23 -0.81
N GLU A 4 -4.99 12.64 -0.98
CA GLU A 4 -3.85 11.75 -0.87
C GLU A 4 -3.94 11.16 0.53
N ILE A 5 -4.27 9.86 0.61
CA ILE A 5 -4.10 9.11 1.84
C ILE A 5 -2.60 9.21 2.13
N GLN A 6 -2.23 10.17 2.97
CA GLN A 6 -0.84 10.43 3.30
C GLN A 6 -0.36 9.25 4.13
N LEU A 7 0.48 8.43 3.51
CA LEU A 7 1.19 7.39 4.21
C LEU A 7 2.29 8.06 5.04
N PRO A 8 2.51 7.62 6.28
CA PRO A 8 3.64 8.12 7.04
C PRO A 8 4.94 7.71 6.34
N GLU A 9 5.97 8.55 6.42
CA GLU A 9 7.26 8.39 5.72
C GLU A 9 7.87 6.99 5.93
N TRP A 10 7.85 6.48 7.16
CA TRP A 10 8.35 5.14 7.49
C TRP A 10 7.65 4.02 6.72
N ALA A 11 6.37 4.20 6.36
CA ALA A 11 5.60 3.21 5.61
C ALA A 11 5.92 3.29 4.12
N GLU A 12 6.11 4.49 3.57
CA GLU A 12 6.57 4.66 2.20
C GLU A 12 7.93 4.03 1.98
N ASP A 13 8.89 4.27 2.87
CA ASP A 13 10.24 3.74 2.76
C ASP A 13 10.27 2.21 2.82
N LYS A 14 9.52 1.63 3.76
CA LYS A 14 9.37 0.16 3.85
C LYS A 14 8.72 -0.40 2.59
N ALA A 15 7.66 0.22 2.10
CA ALA A 15 6.98 -0.23 0.90
C ALA A 15 7.87 -0.13 -0.35
N ARG A 16 8.65 0.96 -0.50
CA ARG A 16 9.64 1.11 -1.59
C ARG A 16 10.72 0.01 -1.52
N ALA A 17 11.21 -0.30 -0.32
CA ALA A 17 12.18 -1.38 -0.13
C ALA A 17 11.60 -2.74 -0.54
N ILE A 18 10.35 -3.05 -0.12
CA ILE A 18 9.65 -4.28 -0.51
C ILE A 18 9.42 -4.34 -2.02
N ALA A 19 8.95 -3.25 -2.62
CA ALA A 19 8.69 -3.15 -4.05
C ALA A 19 9.97 -3.44 -4.86
N ARG A 20 11.09 -2.79 -4.50
CA ARG A 20 12.41 -3.03 -5.11
C ARG A 20 12.87 -4.48 -4.93
N GLY A 21 12.71 -5.05 -3.74
CA GLY A 21 13.06 -6.44 -3.45
C GLY A 21 12.29 -7.44 -4.31
N LYS A 22 11.03 -7.13 -4.63
CA LYS A 22 10.11 -7.96 -5.42
C LYS A 22 10.12 -7.65 -6.92
N GLY A 23 10.91 -6.68 -7.37
CA GLY A 23 10.88 -6.22 -8.77
C GLY A 23 9.56 -5.58 -9.18
N ARG A 24 8.81 -5.00 -8.23
CA ARG A 24 7.54 -4.31 -8.47
C ARG A 24 7.71 -2.79 -8.42
N ASP A 25 6.83 -2.10 -9.13
CA ASP A 25 6.72 -0.64 -9.07
C ASP A 25 5.94 -0.21 -7.82
N TYR A 26 6.54 0.72 -7.06
CA TYR A 26 5.95 1.26 -5.83
C TYR A 26 4.61 1.98 -6.08
N TYR A 27 4.51 2.79 -7.14
CA TYR A 27 3.32 3.56 -7.43
C TYR A 27 2.18 2.67 -7.93
N VAL A 28 2.50 1.57 -8.62
CA VAL A 28 1.51 0.54 -8.98
C VAL A 28 0.94 -0.10 -7.71
N LEU A 29 1.81 -0.54 -6.80
CA LEU A 29 1.39 -1.11 -5.50
C LEU A 29 0.55 -0.14 -4.68
N LEU A 30 0.93 1.14 -4.66
CA LEU A 30 0.20 2.18 -3.98
C LEU A 30 -1.21 2.35 -4.57
N SER A 31 -1.31 2.45 -5.90
CA SER A 31 -2.59 2.58 -6.61
C SER A 31 -3.51 1.39 -6.33
N ASP A 32 -3.01 0.16 -6.45
CA ASP A 32 -3.77 -1.06 -6.21
C ASP A 32 -4.26 -1.14 -4.75
N TRP A 33 -3.37 -0.78 -3.82
CA TRP A 33 -3.72 -0.75 -2.41
C TRP A 33 -4.76 0.32 -2.08
N LEU A 34 -4.66 1.52 -2.65
CA LEU A 34 -5.65 2.59 -2.45
C LEU A 34 -7.04 2.16 -2.96
N ALA A 35 -7.10 1.47 -4.11
CA ALA A 35 -8.34 0.91 -4.62
C ALA A 35 -8.93 -0.15 -3.68
N PHE A 36 -8.09 -1.06 -3.17
CA PHE A 36 -8.48 -2.06 -2.19
C PHE A 36 -8.97 -1.43 -0.88
N ALA A 37 -8.22 -0.48 -0.32
CA ALA A 37 -8.55 0.21 0.92
C ALA A 37 -9.86 1.00 0.80
N LYS A 38 -10.11 1.64 -0.35
CA LYS A 38 -11.38 2.31 -0.63
C LYS A 38 -12.55 1.31 -0.66
N SER A 39 -12.37 0.15 -1.28
CA SER A 39 -13.41 -0.90 -1.28
C SER A 39 -13.67 -1.45 0.12
N GLU A 40 -12.63 -1.77 0.90
CA GLU A 40 -12.80 -2.26 2.27
C GLU A 40 -13.44 -1.21 3.20
N ALA A 41 -13.11 0.07 3.03
CA ALA A 41 -13.77 1.16 3.76
C ALA A 41 -15.28 1.21 3.46
N THR A 42 -15.71 1.01 2.21
CA THR A 42 -17.15 0.95 1.87
C THR A 42 -17.86 -0.25 2.49
N LYS A 43 -17.14 -1.33 2.82
CA LYS A 43 -17.68 -2.52 3.50
C LYS A 43 -17.71 -2.39 5.03
N GLY A 44 -17.31 -1.23 5.58
CA GLY A 44 -17.24 -1.00 7.02
C GLY A 44 -15.95 -1.49 7.68
N ASN A 45 -14.93 -1.86 6.89
CA ASN A 45 -13.61 -2.30 7.38
C ASN A 45 -12.49 -1.32 7.00
N PRO A 46 -12.52 -0.05 7.46
CA PRO A 46 -11.44 0.87 7.18
C PRO A 46 -10.13 0.40 7.85
N PRO A 47 -8.97 0.59 7.22
CA PRO A 47 -7.69 0.23 7.83
C PRO A 47 -7.44 1.10 9.07
N LYS A 48 -7.18 0.46 10.21
CA LYS A 48 -6.85 1.15 11.48
C LYS A 48 -5.58 2.01 11.37
N SER A 49 -4.63 1.59 10.53
CA SER A 49 -3.43 2.35 10.17
C SER A 49 -3.14 2.12 8.69
N ALA A 50 -3.30 3.18 7.89
CA ALA A 50 -3.01 3.17 6.46
C ALA A 50 -1.59 2.67 6.17
N GLY A 51 -0.59 3.21 6.89
CA GLY A 51 0.82 2.84 6.73
C GLY A 51 1.09 1.36 7.00
N ALA A 52 0.64 0.84 8.14
CA ALA A 52 0.86 -0.57 8.49
C ALA A 52 0.13 -1.53 7.53
N ALA A 53 -1.11 -1.19 7.15
CA ALA A 53 -1.89 -1.97 6.21
C ALA A 53 -1.25 -1.99 4.81
N PHE A 54 -0.70 -0.87 4.35
CA PHE A 54 -0.01 -0.79 3.07
C PHE A 54 1.29 -1.61 3.05
N VAL A 55 2.12 -1.48 4.08
CA VAL A 55 3.36 -2.27 4.19
C VAL A 55 3.06 -3.77 4.21
N ALA A 56 2.02 -4.19 4.95
CA ALA A 56 1.56 -5.57 4.96
C ALA A 56 1.03 -6.01 3.58
N TYR A 57 0.30 -5.15 2.87
CA TYR A 57 -0.16 -5.42 1.51
C TYR A 57 1.00 -5.65 0.55
N CYS A 58 2.00 -4.75 0.52
CA CYS A 58 3.23 -4.91 -0.27
C CYS A 58 3.96 -6.23 0.08
N GLY A 59 4.00 -6.57 1.36
CA GLY A 59 4.56 -7.83 1.87
C GLY A 59 3.87 -9.09 1.35
N LYS A 60 2.58 -9.02 1.01
CA LYS A 60 1.79 -10.15 0.47
C LYS A 60 1.86 -10.32 -1.05
N GLN A 61 2.37 -9.34 -1.78
CA GLN A 61 2.43 -9.41 -3.25
C GLN A 61 3.50 -10.39 -3.73
N ASP A 62 3.28 -11.06 -4.85
CA ASP A 62 4.29 -11.99 -5.40
C ASP A 62 5.51 -11.24 -5.94
N SER A 63 6.67 -11.89 -5.86
CA SER A 63 7.89 -11.41 -6.55
C SER A 63 7.71 -11.57 -8.06
N LEU A 64 8.05 -10.53 -8.82
CA LEU A 64 8.25 -10.60 -10.28
C LEU A 64 9.71 -10.90 -10.64
N ARG A 65 10.57 -10.99 -9.63
CA ARG A 65 12.00 -11.22 -9.72
C ARG A 65 12.36 -12.61 -9.25
#